data_AF-A0A1Y2VNY8-F1
#
_entry.id   AF-A0A1Y2VNY8-F1
#
_cell.length_a   1.000
_cell.length_b   1.000
_cell.length_c   1.000
_cell.angle_alpha   90.00
_cell.angle_beta   90.00
_cell.angle_gamma   90.00
#
_symmetry.space_group_name_H-M   'P 1'
#
loop_
_entity.id
_entity.type
_entity.pdbx_description
1 polymer ?
#
loop_
_entity_poly.entity_id
_entity_poly.type
_entity_poly.pdbx_seq_one_letter_code
_entity_poly.pdbx_strand_id
1 'polypeptide(L)'
;MSIYCAHGHRHIGKYGAAGFIIFRYRKAGTGAGEIEMLLARRHNGWSTIGGLIDRGESPLQAAFRELKEEIGLHHSFIIPVTVSPADHGGWCYTTFLAMPRTDLEISDLTLDLREVSEVRWFTRRELQGQELHWPFRDYTVPQLDTILPPDWDLRTGRPWNYTGDPKQPRGGIGINRGNREG
;
A
#
# COMPACT_ATOMS: atom_id res chain seq x y z
N MET A 1 -13.13 -13.27 -18.23
CA MET A 1 -13.94 -12.26 -18.95
C MET A 1 -13.47 -10.88 -18.55
N SER A 2 -13.22 -9.99 -19.52
CA SER A 2 -12.80 -8.59 -19.26
C SER A 2 -13.98 -7.62 -19.35
N ILE A 3 -13.83 -6.45 -18.74
CA ILE A 3 -14.79 -5.33 -18.78
C ILE A 3 -14.06 -4.03 -19.10
N TYR A 4 -14.75 -3.08 -19.74
CA TYR A 4 -14.27 -1.71 -19.87
C TYR A 4 -14.94 -0.84 -18.82
N CYS A 5 -14.15 -0.09 -18.05
CA CYS A 5 -14.69 0.82 -17.05
C CYS A 5 -15.13 2.16 -17.67
N ALA A 6 -15.77 3.04 -16.89
CA ALA A 6 -16.22 4.35 -17.35
C ALA A 6 -15.08 5.24 -17.89
N HIS A 7 -13.83 4.99 -17.48
CA HIS A 7 -12.64 5.68 -17.97
C HIS A 7 -12.05 5.07 -19.26
N GLY A 8 -12.67 4.02 -19.82
CA GLY A 8 -12.19 3.35 -21.04
C GLY A 8 -11.04 2.35 -20.83
N HIS A 9 -10.61 2.11 -19.59
CA HIS A 9 -9.60 1.09 -19.30
C HIS A 9 -10.19 -0.33 -19.39
N ARG A 10 -9.39 -1.27 -19.91
CA ARG A 10 -9.75 -2.69 -19.94
C ARG A 10 -9.29 -3.37 -18.65
N HIS A 11 -10.21 -3.96 -17.91
CA HIS A 11 -9.95 -4.70 -16.69
C HIS A 11 -10.23 -6.20 -16.86
N ILE A 12 -9.42 -7.04 -16.21
CA ILE A 12 -9.67 -8.47 -16.08
C ILE A 12 -10.52 -8.69 -14.83
N GLY A 13 -11.49 -9.62 -14.90
CA GLY A 13 -12.36 -9.95 -13.77
C GLY A 13 -13.49 -8.94 -13.62
N LYS A 14 -14.69 -9.29 -14.10
CA LYS A 14 -15.83 -8.36 -14.16
C LYS A 14 -16.38 -7.92 -12.79
N TYR A 15 -16.00 -8.58 -11.70
CA TYR A 15 -16.49 -8.26 -10.35
C TYR A 15 -15.51 -7.38 -9.56
N GLY A 16 -14.39 -6.99 -10.17
CA GLY A 16 -13.32 -6.25 -9.49
C GLY A 16 -12.16 -7.16 -9.06
N ALA A 17 -11.25 -6.56 -8.32
CA ALA A 17 -10.12 -7.24 -7.69
C ALA A 17 -9.94 -6.69 -6.26
N ALA A 18 -9.31 -7.47 -5.40
CA ALA A 18 -9.03 -7.04 -4.04
C ALA A 18 -7.75 -7.66 -3.50
N GLY A 19 -7.10 -6.97 -2.57
CA GLY A 19 -5.87 -7.45 -1.98
C GLY A 19 -5.47 -6.72 -0.71
N PHE A 20 -4.52 -7.30 0.01
CA PHE A 20 -3.91 -6.73 1.19
C PHE A 20 -2.57 -6.06 0.88
N ILE A 21 -2.34 -4.96 1.58
CA ILE A 21 -0.99 -4.56 2.00
C ILE A 21 -0.93 -4.82 3.50
N ILE A 22 -0.05 -5.72 3.92
CA ILE A 22 0.26 -5.88 5.34
C ILE A 22 1.35 -4.87 5.67
N PHE A 23 1.17 -4.09 6.73
CA PHE A 23 2.17 -3.14 7.15
C PHE A 23 2.56 -3.33 8.62
N ARG A 24 3.78 -2.92 8.95
CA ARG A 24 4.32 -2.91 10.31
C ARG A 24 5.17 -1.66 10.54
N TYR A 25 5.36 -1.31 11.81
CA TYR A 25 6.37 -0.32 12.19
C TYR A 25 7.68 -1.02 12.50
N ARG A 26 8.73 -0.77 11.72
CA ARG A 26 10.08 -1.23 12.04
C ARG A 26 10.71 -0.27 13.03
N LYS A 27 11.10 -0.76 14.21
CA LYS A 27 11.97 -0.02 15.13
C LYS A 27 13.37 0.06 14.51
N ALA A 28 13.79 1.24 14.05
CA ALA A 28 15.19 1.52 13.81
C ALA A 28 15.91 1.59 15.17
N GLY A 29 17.09 0.99 15.30
CA GLY A 29 17.84 0.87 16.57
C GLY A 29 18.16 2.17 17.31
N THR A 30 17.82 3.34 16.75
CA THR A 30 17.96 4.67 17.35
C THR A 30 16.62 5.30 17.79
N GLY A 31 15.52 4.53 17.78
CA GLY A 31 14.21 5.00 18.22
C GLY A 31 13.45 5.80 17.17
N ALA A 32 13.58 5.47 15.88
CA ALA A 32 12.68 5.94 14.82
C ALA A 32 11.86 4.75 14.28
N GLY A 33 10.58 4.95 13.97
CA GLY A 33 9.69 3.92 13.45
C GLY A 33 9.37 4.17 11.99
N GLU A 34 9.91 3.37 11.08
CA GLU A 34 9.54 3.45 9.65
C GLU A 34 8.42 2.46 9.35
N ILE A 35 7.47 2.84 8.51
CA ILE A 35 6.47 1.89 8.02
C ILE A 35 7.11 1.03 6.93
N GLU A 36 6.93 -0.28 7.09
CA GLU A 36 7.22 -1.26 6.06
C GLU A 36 5.93 -1.88 5.55
N MET A 37 5.86 -2.12 4.25
CA MET A 37 4.76 -2.77 3.55
C MET A 37 5.24 -4.11 3.00
N LEU A 38 4.57 -5.20 3.34
CA LEU A 38 4.80 -6.49 2.71
C LEU A 38 4.12 -6.51 1.34
N LEU A 39 4.92 -6.68 0.29
CA LEU A 39 4.46 -6.80 -1.09
C LEU A 39 4.91 -8.13 -1.69
N ALA A 40 4.17 -8.58 -2.69
CA ALA A 40 4.44 -9.80 -3.45
C ALA A 40 4.97 -9.46 -4.85
N ARG A 41 6.03 -10.16 -5.29
CA ARG A 41 6.56 -10.07 -6.65
C ARG A 41 5.81 -11.01 -7.55
N ARG A 42 5.26 -10.45 -8.63
CA ARG A 42 4.64 -11.17 -9.72
C ARG A 42 5.47 -10.99 -10.99
N HIS A 43 5.10 -11.69 -12.06
CA HIS A 43 5.80 -11.62 -13.35
C HIS A 43 6.08 -10.18 -13.83
N ASN A 44 5.13 -9.26 -13.61
CA ASN A 44 5.18 -7.88 -14.13
C ASN A 44 5.45 -6.84 -13.04
N GLY A 45 6.08 -7.22 -11.92
CA GLY A 45 6.48 -6.30 -10.86
C GLY A 45 5.85 -6.58 -9.49
N TRP A 46 6.17 -5.71 -8.54
CA TRP A 46 5.66 -5.76 -7.16
C TRP A 46 4.22 -5.28 -7.07
N SER A 47 3.43 -5.94 -6.23
CA SER A 47 2.01 -5.66 -6.01
C SER A 47 1.58 -5.99 -4.58
N THR A 48 0.37 -5.57 -4.24
CA THR A 48 -0.43 -6.16 -3.16
C THR A 48 -0.52 -7.69 -3.27
N ILE A 49 -0.80 -8.35 -2.15
CA ILE A 49 -1.20 -9.77 -2.10
C ILE A 49 -2.70 -9.84 -2.36
N GLY A 50 -3.12 -10.41 -3.47
CA GLY A 50 -4.51 -10.29 -3.90
C GLY A 50 -4.77 -10.61 -5.36
N GLY A 51 -6.05 -10.70 -5.72
CA GLY A 51 -6.47 -11.20 -7.01
C GLY A 51 -7.89 -10.81 -7.37
N LEU A 52 -8.44 -11.51 -8.36
CA LEU A 52 -9.76 -11.21 -8.91
C LEU A 52 -10.85 -11.66 -7.94
N ILE A 53 -11.94 -10.89 -7.90
CA ILE A 53 -13.12 -11.25 -7.12
C ILE A 53 -13.95 -12.26 -7.91
N ASP A 54 -14.30 -13.38 -7.28
CA ASP A 54 -15.18 -14.39 -7.86
C ASP A 54 -16.66 -14.05 -7.75
N ARG A 55 -17.49 -14.77 -8.51
CA ARG A 55 -18.95 -14.54 -8.48
C ARG A 55 -19.50 -14.84 -7.09
N GLY A 56 -20.14 -13.84 -6.48
CA GLY A 56 -20.76 -13.97 -5.16
C GLY A 56 -19.76 -13.81 -4.01
N GLU A 57 -18.49 -13.57 -4.31
CA GLU A 57 -17.45 -13.23 -3.34
C GLU A 57 -17.48 -11.73 -3.06
N SER A 58 -17.41 -11.35 -1.78
CA SER A 58 -17.16 -9.95 -1.40
C SER A 58 -15.67 -9.60 -1.58
N PRO A 59 -15.31 -8.31 -1.74
CA PRO A 59 -13.90 -7.91 -1.87
C PRO A 59 -13.01 -8.41 -0.73
N LEU A 60 -13.51 -8.42 0.51
CA LEU A 60 -12.75 -8.90 1.66
C LEU A 60 -12.56 -10.43 1.65
N GLN A 61 -13.58 -11.19 1.22
CA GLN A 61 -13.45 -12.64 1.05
C GLN A 61 -12.40 -12.98 -0.01
N ALA A 62 -12.41 -12.27 -1.15
CA ALA A 62 -11.40 -12.43 -2.19
C ALA A 62 -10.00 -12.13 -1.66
N ALA A 63 -9.82 -11.00 -0.98
CA ALA A 63 -8.53 -10.65 -0.39
C ALA A 63 -8.03 -11.69 0.62
N PHE A 64 -8.90 -12.28 1.44
CA PHE A 64 -8.50 -13.33 2.39
C PHE A 64 -8.19 -14.68 1.72
N ARG A 65 -8.94 -15.05 0.68
CA ARG A 65 -8.66 -16.25 -0.11
C ARG A 65 -7.27 -16.15 -0.73
N GLU A 66 -7.00 -15.05 -1.42
CA GLU A 66 -5.73 -14.79 -2.09
C GLU A 66 -4.57 -14.69 -1.08
N LEU A 67 -4.80 -14.08 0.09
CA LEU A 67 -3.79 -14.06 1.17
C LEU A 67 -3.35 -15.46 1.59
N LYS A 68 -4.29 -16.41 1.64
CA LYS A 68 -4.01 -17.80 1.96
C LYS A 68 -3.38 -18.54 0.78
N GLU A 69 -3.88 -18.33 -0.44
CA GLU A 69 -3.41 -19.02 -1.65
C GLU A 69 -1.98 -18.60 -2.02
N GLU A 70 -1.69 -17.29 -2.03
CA GLU A 70 -0.43 -16.77 -2.54
C GLU A 70 0.72 -16.87 -1.55
N ILE A 71 0.45 -16.65 -0.25
CA ILE A 71 1.50 -16.56 0.79
C ILE A 71 1.25 -17.46 2.00
N GLY A 72 0.20 -18.28 1.99
CA GLY A 72 -0.09 -19.24 3.06
C GLY A 72 -0.60 -18.61 4.35
N LEU A 73 -0.85 -17.29 4.38
CA LEU A 73 -1.17 -16.58 5.62
C LEU A 73 -2.67 -16.64 5.92
N HIS A 74 -3.02 -17.23 7.06
CA HIS A 74 -4.40 -17.28 7.50
C HIS A 74 -4.88 -15.91 8.03
N HIS A 75 -6.12 -15.53 7.72
CA HIS A 75 -6.69 -14.24 8.10
C HIS A 75 -6.68 -13.97 9.61
N SER A 76 -6.65 -15.01 10.45
CA SER A 76 -6.55 -14.86 11.91
C SER A 76 -5.24 -14.22 12.37
N PHE A 77 -4.18 -14.20 11.55
CA PHE A 77 -2.89 -13.60 11.90
C PHE A 77 -2.81 -12.11 11.61
N ILE A 78 -3.83 -11.53 10.99
CA ILE A 78 -3.87 -10.10 10.66
C ILE A 78 -5.12 -9.42 11.22
N ILE A 79 -5.04 -8.10 11.34
CA ILE A 79 -6.15 -7.22 11.71
C ILE A 79 -6.29 -6.21 10.57
N PRO A 80 -7.36 -6.27 9.74
CA PRO A 80 -7.68 -5.21 8.80
C PRO A 80 -7.97 -3.91 9.55
N VAL A 81 -7.40 -2.80 9.08
CA VAL A 81 -7.54 -1.48 9.74
C VAL A 81 -8.09 -0.39 8.82
N THR A 82 -7.83 -0.49 7.51
CA THR A 82 -8.26 0.50 6.52
C THR A 82 -8.72 -0.22 5.26
N VAL A 83 -9.72 0.32 4.58
CA VAL A 83 -10.13 -0.08 3.23
C VAL A 83 -10.02 1.11 2.29
N SER A 84 -9.50 0.86 1.10
CA SER A 84 -9.32 1.88 0.07
C SER A 84 -9.75 1.36 -1.29
N PRO A 85 -10.97 1.70 -1.73
CA PRO A 85 -11.43 1.37 -3.07
C PRO A 85 -10.86 2.35 -4.10
N ALA A 86 -10.31 1.82 -5.20
CA ALA A 86 -10.07 2.55 -6.43
C ALA A 86 -11.22 2.25 -7.40
N ASP A 87 -12.28 3.07 -7.35
CA ASP A 87 -13.47 2.93 -8.21
C ASP A 87 -13.23 3.56 -9.59
N HIS A 88 -13.46 2.78 -10.63
CA HIS A 88 -13.28 3.15 -12.03
C HIS A 88 -14.61 3.30 -12.78
N GLY A 89 -15.74 3.34 -12.07
CA GLY A 89 -17.07 3.47 -12.67
C GLY A 89 -17.48 2.17 -13.36
N GLY A 90 -17.76 1.13 -12.56
CA GLY A 90 -18.17 -0.20 -13.04
C GLY A 90 -17.12 -1.30 -12.87
N TRP A 91 -15.93 -0.95 -12.37
CA TRP A 91 -14.92 -1.89 -11.90
C TRP A 91 -14.16 -1.25 -10.74
N CYS A 92 -13.77 -2.03 -9.74
CA CYS A 92 -13.05 -1.51 -8.58
C CYS A 92 -11.90 -2.44 -8.20
N TYR A 93 -10.74 -1.85 -7.88
CA TYR A 93 -9.70 -2.52 -7.11
C TYR A 93 -9.83 -2.10 -5.64
N THR A 94 -10.08 -3.04 -4.73
CA THR A 94 -10.20 -2.74 -3.29
C THR A 94 -8.94 -3.16 -2.55
N THR A 95 -8.17 -2.19 -2.06
CA THR A 95 -7.00 -2.45 -1.22
C THR A 95 -7.37 -2.40 0.25
N PHE A 96 -7.05 -3.44 1.00
CA PHE A 96 -7.15 -3.47 2.44
C PHE A 96 -5.76 -3.28 3.06
N LEU A 97 -5.67 -2.45 4.09
CA LEU A 97 -4.51 -2.43 4.95
C LEU A 97 -4.74 -3.31 6.16
N ALA A 98 -3.74 -4.08 6.53
CA ALA A 98 -3.77 -4.88 7.74
C ALA A 98 -2.45 -4.81 8.50
N MET A 99 -2.54 -4.98 9.81
CA MET A 99 -1.38 -5.18 10.67
C MET A 99 -1.31 -6.65 11.09
N PRO A 100 -0.10 -7.23 11.25
CA PRO A 100 0.02 -8.55 11.83
C PRO A 100 -0.34 -8.49 13.33
N ARG A 101 -0.97 -9.54 13.86
CA ARG A 101 -1.33 -9.64 15.29
C ARG A 101 -0.13 -9.82 16.20
N THR A 102 0.91 -10.44 15.66
CA THR A 102 2.20 -10.71 16.30
C THR A 102 3.29 -10.30 15.32
N ASP A 103 4.55 -10.42 15.73
CA ASP A 103 5.65 -10.31 14.76
C ASP A 103 5.45 -11.36 13.65
N LEU A 104 5.64 -10.91 12.41
CA LEU A 104 5.47 -11.71 11.19
C LEU A 104 6.73 -11.56 10.35
N GLU A 105 7.44 -12.67 10.18
CA GLU A 105 8.63 -12.74 9.36
C GLU A 105 8.35 -13.49 8.05
N ILE A 106 9.16 -13.22 7.03
CA ILE A 106 8.98 -13.85 5.71
C ILE A 106 9.09 -15.37 5.80
N SER A 107 9.91 -15.88 6.73
CA SER A 107 10.06 -17.33 6.98
C SER A 107 8.80 -18.00 7.51
N ASP A 108 7.82 -17.23 8.01
CA ASP A 108 6.54 -17.76 8.49
C ASP A 108 5.54 -17.99 7.35
N LEU A 109 5.88 -17.55 6.13
CA LEU A 109 5.01 -17.60 4.95
C LEU A 109 5.31 -18.80 4.07
N THR A 110 4.28 -19.32 3.40
CA THR A 110 4.40 -20.40 2.42
C THR A 110 3.92 -19.89 1.07
N LEU A 111 4.84 -19.64 0.15
CA LEU A 111 4.52 -19.02 -1.13
C LEU A 111 4.02 -20.05 -2.16
N ASP A 112 2.96 -19.71 -2.88
CA ASP A 112 2.65 -20.37 -4.15
C ASP A 112 3.52 -19.79 -5.27
N LEU A 113 4.64 -20.47 -5.54
CA LEU A 113 5.65 -20.03 -6.51
C LEU A 113 5.14 -19.97 -7.96
N ARG A 114 3.94 -20.48 -8.25
CA ARG A 114 3.31 -20.32 -9.57
C ARG A 114 2.79 -18.91 -9.80
N GLU A 115 2.49 -18.18 -8.72
CA GLU A 115 1.87 -16.86 -8.76
C GLU A 115 2.75 -15.77 -8.17
N VAL A 116 3.46 -16.09 -7.07
CA VAL A 116 4.31 -15.17 -6.33
C VAL A 116 5.71 -15.75 -6.20
N SER A 117 6.69 -15.10 -6.83
CA SER A 117 8.08 -15.59 -6.81
C SER A 117 8.84 -15.22 -5.54
N GLU A 118 8.45 -14.12 -4.90
CA GLU A 118 9.06 -13.61 -3.67
C GLU A 118 8.11 -12.64 -2.96
N VAL A 119 8.32 -12.46 -1.65
CA VAL A 119 7.68 -11.41 -0.85
C VAL A 119 8.76 -10.61 -0.13
N ARG A 120 8.52 -9.32 0.06
CA ARG A 120 9.48 -8.44 0.74
C ARG A 120 8.78 -7.29 1.45
N TRP A 121 9.36 -6.90 2.58
CA TRP A 121 9.05 -5.66 3.29
C TRP A 121 9.71 -4.47 2.58
N PHE A 122 8.93 -3.45 2.25
CA PHE A 122 9.38 -2.21 1.63
C PHE A 122 9.02 -1.02 2.50
N THR A 123 10.01 -0.19 2.82
CA THR A 123 9.74 1.20 3.20
C THR A 123 9.19 1.98 2.00
N ARG A 124 8.51 3.10 2.26
CA ARG A 124 8.05 4.02 1.19
C ARG A 124 9.20 4.41 0.25
N ARG A 125 10.40 4.63 0.79
CA ARG A 125 11.60 4.99 0.03
C ARG A 125 12.12 3.83 -0.81
N GLU A 126 12.21 2.62 -0.27
CA GLU A 126 12.68 1.45 -1.03
C GLU A 126 11.75 1.06 -2.16
N LEU A 127 10.45 1.34 -2.01
CA LEU A 127 9.47 1.13 -3.06
C LEU A 127 9.72 2.06 -4.26
N GLN A 128 10.30 3.25 -4.04
CA GLN A 128 10.69 4.16 -5.12
C GLN A 128 11.76 3.49 -5.99
N GLY A 129 11.51 3.41 -7.29
CA GLY A 129 12.42 2.79 -8.26
C GLY A 129 12.26 1.27 -8.41
N GLN A 130 11.32 0.64 -7.70
CA GLN A 130 10.94 -0.73 -7.99
C GLN A 130 10.06 -0.80 -9.24
N GLU A 131 10.19 -1.89 -9.98
CA GLU A 131 9.22 -2.22 -11.03
C GLU A 131 7.92 -2.68 -10.38
N LEU A 132 6.85 -1.92 -10.60
CA LEU A 132 5.55 -2.15 -9.99
C LEU A 132 4.58 -2.74 -11.01
N HIS A 133 3.77 -3.68 -10.56
CA HIS A 133 2.65 -4.19 -11.35
C HIS A 133 1.70 -3.03 -11.65
N TRP A 134 1.28 -2.90 -12.91
CA TRP A 134 0.59 -1.70 -13.40
C TRP A 134 -0.68 -1.29 -12.61
N PRO A 135 -1.58 -2.19 -12.16
CA PRO A 135 -2.74 -1.79 -11.36
C PRO A 135 -2.31 -1.31 -9.97
N PHE A 136 -1.28 -1.91 -9.38
CA PHE A 136 -0.74 -1.46 -8.10
C PHE A 136 -0.17 -0.05 -8.25
N ARG A 137 0.66 0.17 -9.27
CA ARG A 137 1.25 1.47 -9.61
C ARG A 137 0.20 2.56 -9.83
N ASP A 138 -0.84 2.27 -10.60
CA ASP A 138 -1.78 3.32 -11.03
C ASP A 138 -2.96 3.50 -10.07
N TYR A 139 -3.35 2.45 -9.34
CA TYR A 139 -4.58 2.48 -8.52
C TYR A 139 -4.30 2.55 -7.03
N THR A 140 -3.21 1.93 -6.56
CA THR A 140 -2.91 1.83 -5.13
C THR A 140 -1.82 2.80 -4.69
N VAL A 141 -0.72 2.93 -5.45
CA VAL A 141 0.39 3.84 -5.08
C VAL A 141 -0.08 5.28 -4.83
N PRO A 142 -0.95 5.90 -5.67
CA PRO A 142 -1.42 7.26 -5.42
C PRO A 142 -2.22 7.41 -4.12
N GLN A 143 -2.73 6.32 -3.56
CA GLN A 143 -3.52 6.30 -2.33
C GLN A 143 -2.66 6.06 -1.08
N LEU A 144 -1.43 5.55 -1.21
CA LEU A 144 -0.59 5.12 -0.09
C LEU A 144 -0.37 6.21 0.97
N ASP A 145 -0.18 7.46 0.57
CA ASP A 145 -0.01 8.58 1.50
C ASP A 145 -1.27 8.92 2.29
N THR A 146 -2.44 8.54 1.77
CA THR A 146 -3.73 8.72 2.45
C THR A 146 -4.07 7.55 3.35
N ILE A 147 -3.74 6.32 2.92
CA ILE A 147 -4.25 5.11 3.59
C ILE A 147 -3.30 4.59 4.66
N LEU A 148 -2.00 4.68 4.42
CA LEU A 148 -1.01 4.28 5.41
C LEU A 148 -0.83 5.40 6.43
N PRO A 149 -0.56 5.06 7.70
CA PRO A 149 -0.16 6.06 8.65
C PRO A 149 1.10 6.82 8.16
N PRO A 150 1.38 8.00 8.71
CA PRO A 150 2.67 8.64 8.48
C PRO A 150 3.78 7.79 9.10
N ASP A 151 4.99 7.86 8.54
CA ASP A 151 6.17 7.39 9.26
C ASP A 151 6.26 8.16 10.58
N TRP A 152 6.68 7.51 11.66
CA TRP A 152 6.67 8.14 12.99
C TRP A 152 8.09 8.31 13.51
N ASP A 153 8.46 9.55 13.83
CA ASP A 153 9.69 9.80 14.56
C ASP A 153 9.43 9.52 16.05
N LEU A 154 9.75 8.30 16.48
CA LEU A 154 9.62 7.88 17.87
C LEU A 154 10.60 8.63 18.81
N ARG A 155 11.59 9.40 18.30
CA ARG A 155 12.43 10.30 19.13
C ARG A 155 11.69 11.58 19.49
N THR A 156 10.88 12.11 18.58
CA THR A 156 10.15 13.38 18.79
C THR A 156 8.69 13.17 19.16
N GLY A 157 8.17 11.95 19.02
CA GLY A 157 6.76 11.64 19.25
C GLY A 157 5.84 12.32 18.23
N ARG A 158 6.30 12.48 16.97
CA ARG A 158 5.56 13.19 15.92
C ARG A 158 5.57 12.42 14.59
N PRO A 159 4.53 12.59 13.75
CA PRO A 159 4.58 12.18 12.34
C PRO A 159 5.78 12.79 11.61
N TRP A 160 6.45 11.99 10.80
CA TRP A 160 7.40 12.44 9.79
C TRP A 160 6.62 13.13 8.67
N ASN A 161 6.59 14.45 8.68
CA ASN A 161 6.02 15.21 7.56
C ASN A 161 6.98 15.08 6.37
N TYR A 162 6.65 14.21 5.43
CA TYR A 162 7.39 14.03 4.19
C TYR A 162 7.29 15.30 3.33
N THR A 163 8.17 16.29 3.57
CA THR A 163 8.42 17.37 2.61
C THR A 163 9.62 16.94 1.77
N GLY A 164 9.37 16.45 0.56
CA GLY A 164 10.45 16.12 -0.37
C GLY A 164 11.29 17.36 -0.69
N ASP A 165 12.47 17.48 -0.07
CA ASP A 165 13.72 18.01 -0.64
C ASP A 165 14.87 17.77 0.38
N PRO A 166 15.91 16.97 0.05
CA PRO A 166 17.07 16.79 0.93
C PRO A 166 17.90 18.07 1.14
N LYS A 167 17.72 19.13 0.34
CA LYS A 167 18.50 20.37 0.44
C LYS A 167 17.75 21.60 -0.12
N GLN A 168 16.74 22.14 0.58
CA GLN A 168 16.45 23.59 0.54
C GLN A 168 15.39 24.05 1.56
N PRO A 169 15.62 25.13 2.33
CA PRO A 169 14.56 25.80 3.08
C PRO A 169 13.72 26.66 2.13
N ARG A 170 12.41 26.41 2.04
CA ARG A 170 11.51 27.36 1.37
C ARG A 170 11.32 28.60 2.25
N GLY A 171 11.76 29.73 1.70
CA GLY A 171 11.73 31.04 2.32
C GLY A 171 10.34 31.51 2.70
N GLY A 172 10.32 32.27 3.80
CA GLY A 172 9.12 32.89 4.33
C GLY A 172 8.50 33.88 3.35
N ILE A 173 7.17 33.85 3.29
CA ILE A 173 6.38 34.97 2.79
C ILE A 173 6.52 36.08 3.83
N GLY A 174 7.41 37.03 3.55
CA GLY A 174 7.51 38.29 4.27
C GLY A 174 6.22 39.08 4.07
N ILE A 175 5.44 39.22 5.14
CA ILE A 175 4.38 40.23 5.21
C ILE A 175 5.04 41.61 5.15
N ASN A 176 4.87 42.27 4.02
CA ASN A 176 5.36 43.62 3.77
C ASN A 176 4.50 44.60 4.60
N ARG A 177 4.95 44.99 5.80
CA ARG A 177 4.40 46.15 6.51
C ARG A 177 4.98 47.41 5.89
N GLY A 178 4.31 47.91 4.85
CA GLY A 178 4.58 49.23 4.30
C GLY A 178 4.20 50.30 5.32
N ASN A 179 5.21 50.95 5.90
CA ASN A 179 5.09 52.25 6.54
C ASN A 179 5.05 53.34 5.44
N ARG A 180 4.01 54.17 5.47
CA ARG A 180 3.86 55.49 4.87
C ARG A 180 2.81 56.21 5.73
N GLU A 181 2.93 57.43 6.20
CA GLU A 181 3.77 58.58 5.83
C GLU A 181 3.85 59.50 7.06
N GLY A 182 5.00 60.16 7.20
CA GLY A 182 5.10 61.53 7.71
C GLY A 182 5.63 62.39 6.57
#